data_AF-A0A961VE32-F1
#
_entry.id   AF-A0A961VE32-F1
#
_cell.length_a   1.000
_cell.length_b   1.000
_cell.length_c   1.000
_cell.angle_alpha   90.00
_cell.angle_beta   90.00
_cell.angle_gamma   90.00
#
_symmetry.space_group_name_H-M   'P 1'
#
loop_
_entity.id
_entity.type
_entity.pdbx_description
1 polymer ?
#
loop_
_entity_poly.entity_id
_entity_poly.type
_entity_poly.pdbx_seq_one_letter_code
_entity_poly.pdbx_strand_id
1 'polypeptide(L)'
;ARVIEAWIGHFLGLGVRVQPVQSISDQRWTWHIGLDAEATGILNALYEGSEVSLDRLQQILALFTMTIDDQDRVQPSVRGKPVYLGLAMTPGRKVKMKPQNLLVNLPLVGVS
;
A
#
# COMPACT_ATOMS: atom_id res chain seq x y z
N ALA A 1 10.69 2.48 -5.69
CA ALA A 1 9.50 2.17 -6.51
C ALA A 1 9.73 1.03 -7.50
N ARG A 2 10.73 1.09 -8.40
CA ARG A 2 10.92 0.11 -9.49
C ARG A 2 10.96 -1.36 -9.07
N VAL A 3 11.52 -1.69 -7.90
CA VAL A 3 11.48 -3.06 -7.35
C VAL A 3 10.05 -3.56 -7.08
N ILE A 4 9.15 -2.69 -6.60
CA ILE A 4 7.75 -3.04 -6.34
C ILE A 4 7.03 -3.34 -7.66
N GLU A 5 7.23 -2.47 -8.67
CA GLU A 5 6.67 -2.66 -10.00
C GLU A 5 7.17 -3.96 -10.64
N ALA A 6 8.48 -4.21 -10.59
CA ALA A 6 9.09 -5.43 -11.12
C ALA A 6 8.60 -6.68 -10.38
N TRP A 7 8.45 -6.62 -9.06
CA TRP A 7 7.94 -7.73 -8.25
C TRP A 7 6.50 -8.11 -8.64
N ILE A 8 5.60 -7.12 -8.70
CA ILE A 8 4.20 -7.34 -9.10
C ILE A 8 4.13 -7.83 -10.55
N GLY A 9 4.88 -7.20 -11.45
CA GLY A 9 4.96 -7.61 -12.86
C GLY A 9 5.45 -9.05 -13.01
N HIS A 10 6.47 -9.45 -12.26
CA HIS A 10 7.04 -10.79 -12.32
C HIS A 10 6.06 -11.87 -11.85
N PHE A 11 5.40 -11.67 -10.70
CA PHE A 11 4.55 -12.72 -10.10
C PHE A 11 3.12 -12.74 -10.63
N LEU A 12 2.59 -11.60 -11.08
CA LEU A 12 1.17 -11.46 -11.46
C LEU A 12 0.95 -11.07 -12.91
N GLY A 13 2.02 -10.85 -13.68
CA GLY A 13 1.94 -10.32 -15.04
C GLY A 13 1.24 -8.96 -15.11
N LEU A 14 1.27 -8.19 -14.01
CA LEU A 14 0.45 -6.99 -13.85
C LEU A 14 1.32 -5.73 -13.95
N GLY A 15 0.98 -4.86 -14.92
CA GLY A 15 1.56 -3.53 -15.03
C GLY A 15 1.05 -2.62 -13.93
N VAL A 16 1.97 -2.03 -13.16
CA VAL A 16 1.66 -1.03 -12.15
C VAL A 16 2.67 0.12 -12.21
N ARG A 17 2.21 1.31 -11.84
CA ARG A 17 3.04 2.50 -11.68
C ARG A 17 3.07 2.90 -10.22
N VAL A 18 4.27 3.04 -9.66
CA VAL A 18 4.48 3.38 -8.24
C VAL A 18 5.24 4.70 -8.12
N GLN A 19 4.66 5.66 -7.40
CA GLN A 19 5.25 7.00 -7.19
C GLN A 19 5.39 7.29 -5.69
N PRO A 20 6.55 7.81 -5.23
CA PRO A 20 6.69 8.22 -3.84
C PRO A 20 5.82 9.45 -3.56
N VAL A 21 5.24 9.51 -2.36
CA VAL A 21 4.47 10.66 -1.88
C VAL A 21 4.92 11.04 -0.46
N GLN A 22 4.76 12.30 -0.09
CA GLN A 22 5.14 12.78 1.24
C GLN A 22 4.05 12.55 2.29
N SER A 23 2.79 12.57 1.86
CA SER A 23 1.63 12.39 2.72
C SER A 23 0.46 11.83 1.92
N ILE A 24 -0.52 11.26 2.63
CA ILE A 24 -1.80 10.84 2.07
C ILE A 24 -2.85 11.79 2.63
N SER A 25 -3.46 12.57 1.74
CA SER A 25 -4.60 13.43 2.05
C SER A 25 -5.66 13.19 0.98
N ASP A 26 -6.52 12.22 1.23
CA ASP A 26 -7.52 11.78 0.26
C ASP A 26 -8.84 11.46 0.96
N GLN A 27 -9.85 12.29 0.70
CA GLN A 27 -11.21 12.09 1.22
C GLN A 27 -11.91 10.90 0.57
N ARG A 28 -11.36 10.35 -0.50
CA ARG A 28 -11.88 9.18 -1.25
C ARG A 28 -10.95 7.97 -1.13
N TRP A 29 -10.12 7.92 -0.09
CA TRP A 29 -9.25 6.76 0.19
C TRP A 29 -10.10 5.48 0.16
N THR A 30 -9.75 4.57 -0.74
CA THR A 30 -10.49 3.31 -0.92
C THR A 30 -9.64 2.07 -0.67
N TRP A 31 -8.32 2.14 -0.85
CA TRP A 31 -7.46 0.97 -0.67
C TRP A 31 -6.04 1.34 -0.24
N HIS A 32 -5.43 0.48 0.59
CA HIS A 32 -4.03 0.58 0.96
C HIS A 32 -3.40 -0.79 1.20
N ILE A 33 -2.07 -0.84 1.17
CA ILE A 33 -1.28 -2.02 1.49
C ILE A 33 -0.09 -1.59 2.35
N GLY A 34 -0.01 -2.10 3.58
CA GLY A 34 1.21 -2.02 4.36
C GLY A 34 2.27 -2.99 3.83
N LEU A 35 3.49 -2.49 3.61
CA LEU A 35 4.64 -3.28 3.17
C LEU A 35 5.34 -4.00 4.33
N ASP A 36 4.89 -3.77 5.56
CA ASP A 36 5.32 -4.42 6.81
C ASP A 36 4.15 -4.36 7.82
N ALA A 37 4.33 -4.98 8.99
CA ALA A 37 3.28 -5.07 9.99
C ALA A 37 2.91 -3.71 10.62
N GLU A 38 3.89 -2.83 10.83
CA GLU A 38 3.65 -1.52 11.45
C GLU A 38 2.89 -0.62 10.50
N ALA A 39 3.32 -0.54 9.24
CA ALA A 39 2.62 0.23 8.21
C ALA A 39 1.19 -0.26 8.00
N THR A 40 0.96 -1.58 7.99
CA THR A 40 -0.41 -2.14 7.93
C THR A 40 -1.26 -1.62 9.09
N GLY A 41 -0.75 -1.69 10.33
CA GLY A 41 -1.50 -1.23 11.50
C GLY A 41 -1.74 0.29 11.50
N ILE A 42 -0.77 1.09 11.04
CA ILE A 42 -0.94 2.56 10.92
C ILE A 42 -2.02 2.88 9.89
N LEU A 43 -1.90 2.32 8.68
CA LEU A 43 -2.80 2.63 7.58
C LEU A 43 -4.24 2.14 7.85
N ASN A 44 -4.40 0.97 8.49
CA ASN A 44 -5.72 0.49 8.92
C ASN A 44 -6.37 1.46 9.90
N ALA A 45 -5.65 1.88 10.94
CA ALA A 45 -6.18 2.82 11.93
C ALA A 45 -6.59 4.15 11.28
N LEU A 46 -5.74 4.70 10.39
CA LEU A 46 -6.06 5.93 9.66
C LEU A 46 -7.28 5.76 8.74
N TYR A 47 -7.38 4.62 8.04
CA TYR A 47 -8.52 4.31 7.18
C TYR A 47 -9.83 4.17 7.95
N GLU A 48 -9.79 3.59 9.15
CA GLU A 48 -10.92 3.44 10.06
C GLU A 48 -11.27 4.74 10.82
N GLY A 49 -10.51 5.82 10.62
CA GLY A 49 -10.69 7.09 11.32
C GLY A 49 -10.26 7.06 12.80
N SER A 50 -9.47 6.06 13.20
CA SER A 50 -8.91 5.95 14.54
C SER A 50 -7.73 6.90 14.75
N GLU A 51 -7.54 7.35 15.98
CA GLU A 51 -6.36 8.15 16.34
C GLU A 51 -5.08 7.30 16.28
N VAL A 52 -4.04 7.88 15.70
CA VAL A 52 -2.69 7.30 15.68
C VAL A 52 -1.74 8.28 16.34
N SER A 53 -0.98 7.80 17.32
CA SER A 53 0.00 8.65 18.02
C SER A 53 1.09 9.15 17.08
N LEU A 54 1.65 10.32 17.40
CA LEU A 54 2.75 10.90 16.63
C LEU A 54 3.97 9.96 16.58
N ASP A 55 4.29 9.27 17.68
CA ASP A 55 5.38 8.30 17.72
C ASP A 55 5.19 7.18 16.70
N ARG A 56 3.96 6.71 16.52
CA ARG A 56 3.65 5.70 15.51
C ARG A 56 3.70 6.28 14.10
N LEU A 57 3.17 7.48 13.88
CA LEU A 57 3.27 8.14 12.58
C LEU A 57 4.73 8.36 12.16
N GLN A 58 5.62 8.68 13.09
CA GLN A 58 7.07 8.81 12.86
C GLN A 58 7.75 7.50 12.47
N GLN A 59 7.12 6.35 12.67
CA GLN A 59 7.65 5.07 12.20
C GLN A 59 7.52 4.91 10.69
N ILE A 60 6.64 5.65 10.02
CA ILE A 60 6.51 5.63 8.56
C ILE A 60 7.79 6.17 7.94
N LEU A 61 8.47 5.32 7.17
CA LEU A 61 9.70 5.65 6.46
C LEU A 61 9.44 6.05 5.01
N ALA A 62 8.40 5.50 4.39
CA ALA A 62 8.06 5.79 3.01
C ALA A 62 6.57 5.59 2.75
N LEU A 63 6.01 6.45 1.91
CA LEU A 63 4.67 6.34 1.36
C LEU A 63 4.75 6.36 -0.17
N PHE A 64 3.84 5.61 -0.80
CA PHE A 64 3.71 5.60 -2.25
C PHE A 64 2.24 5.61 -2.65
N THR A 65 1.98 6.14 -3.84
CA THR A 65 0.78 5.82 -4.61
C THR A 65 1.12 4.75 -5.64
N MET A 66 0.20 3.84 -5.87
CA MET A 66 0.28 2.83 -6.91
C MET A 66 -0.99 2.85 -7.76
N THR A 67 -0.84 2.92 -9.08
CA THR A 67 -1.96 2.71 -10.02
C THR A 67 -1.72 1.42 -10.80
N ILE A 68 -2.79 0.66 -11.01
CA ILE A 68 -2.78 -0.55 -11.82
C ILE A 68 -3.17 -0.16 -13.25
N ASP A 69 -2.44 -0.61 -14.26
CA ASP A 69 -2.71 -0.19 -15.64
C ASP A 69 -3.96 -0.87 -16.20
N ASP A 70 -4.13 -2.18 -15.95
CA ASP A 70 -5.28 -2.97 -16.38
C ASP A 70 -6.44 -2.83 -15.38
N GLN A 71 -7.38 -1.95 -15.68
CA GLN A 71 -8.54 -1.65 -14.83
C GLN A 71 -9.62 -2.73 -14.86
N ASP A 72 -9.64 -3.61 -15.86
CA ASP A 72 -10.61 -4.71 -15.92
C ASP A 72 -10.29 -5.76 -14.84
N ARG A 73 -9.01 -5.91 -14.51
CA ARG A 73 -8.54 -6.76 -13.40
C ARG A 73 -8.79 -6.17 -12.01
N VAL A 74 -9.15 -4.90 -11.88
CA VAL A 74 -9.36 -4.23 -10.59
C VAL A 74 -10.81 -4.37 -10.13
N GLN A 75 -11.02 -4.59 -8.84
CA GLN A 75 -12.34 -4.63 -8.23
C GLN A 75 -13.14 -3.36 -8.53
N PRO A 76 -14.44 -3.45 -8.89
CA PRO A 76 -15.22 -2.30 -9.36
C PRO A 76 -15.21 -1.08 -8.43
N SER A 77 -15.19 -1.29 -7.11
CA SER A 77 -15.18 -0.21 -6.11
C SER A 77 -13.87 0.60 -6.06
N VAL A 78 -12.77 0.03 -6.57
CA VAL A 78 -11.41 0.60 -6.51
C VAL A 78 -10.91 1.09 -7.88
N ARG A 79 -11.63 0.79 -8.97
CA ARG A 79 -11.24 1.22 -10.33
C ARG A 79 -11.00 2.73 -10.42
N GLY A 80 -9.93 3.10 -11.12
CA GLY A 80 -9.50 4.48 -11.34
C GLY A 80 -8.93 5.18 -10.09
N LYS A 81 -8.87 4.50 -8.95
CA LYS A 81 -8.36 5.08 -7.70
C LYS A 81 -6.95 4.55 -7.40
N PRO A 82 -6.10 5.35 -6.71
CA PRO A 82 -4.80 4.90 -6.29
C PRO A 82 -4.92 3.86 -5.16
N VAL A 83 -3.94 2.96 -5.11
CA VAL A 83 -3.64 2.13 -3.95
C VAL A 83 -2.51 2.80 -3.18
N TYR A 84 -2.73 3.09 -1.90
CA TYR A 84 -1.69 3.66 -1.04
C TYR A 84 -0.78 2.57 -0.47
N LEU A 85 0.53 2.76 -0.54
CA LEU A 85 1.51 1.85 0.06
C LEU A 85 2.25 2.55 1.18
N GLY A 86 2.51 1.85 2.28
CA GLY A 86 3.33 2.36 3.37
C GLY A 86 4.41 1.38 3.79
N LEU A 87 5.59 1.89 4.11
CA LEU A 87 6.67 1.16 4.77
C LEU A 87 7.02 1.89 6.06
N ALA A 88 7.17 1.14 7.14
CA ALA A 88 7.51 1.62 8.45
C ALA A 88 8.63 0.78 9.09
N MET A 89 9.19 1.31 10.17
CA MET A 89 10.11 0.60 11.05
C MET A 89 9.42 0.12 12.32
N THR A 90 9.92 -0.97 12.88
CA THR A 90 9.55 -1.40 14.23
C THR A 90 10.01 -0.39 15.28
N PRO A 91 9.50 -0.44 16.54
CA PRO A 91 10.02 0.36 17.64
C PRO A 91 11.55 0.24 17.84
N GLY A 92 12.12 -0.91 17.49
CA GLY A 92 13.57 -1.15 17.50
C GLY A 92 14.33 -0.59 16.30
N ARG A 93 13.73 0.30 15.49
CA ARG A 93 14.31 0.92 14.30
C ARG A 93 14.80 -0.07 13.24
N LYS A 94 14.07 -1.17 13.06
CA LYS A 94 14.35 -2.16 12.01
C LYS A 94 13.23 -2.16 10.97
N VAL A 95 13.61 -2.30 9.70
CA VAL A 95 12.66 -2.56 8.62
C VAL A 95 12.45 -4.06 8.49
N LYS A 96 11.20 -4.51 8.51
CA LYS A 96 10.82 -5.91 8.29
C LYS A 96 9.77 -6.00 7.19
N MET A 97 10.22 -5.78 5.95
CA MET A 97 9.35 -5.82 4.77
C MET A 97 8.73 -7.20 4.56
N LYS A 98 7.47 -7.22 4.14
CA LYS A 98 6.66 -8.38 3.75
C LYS A 98 6.25 -8.23 2.28
N PRO A 99 7.11 -8.59 1.32
CA PRO A 99 6.82 -8.43 -0.11
C PRO A 99 5.61 -9.24 -0.57
N GLN A 100 5.26 -10.32 0.13
CA GLN A 100 4.04 -11.10 -0.15
C GLN A 100 2.76 -10.27 -0.03
N ASN A 101 2.74 -9.20 0.77
CA ASN A 101 1.57 -8.31 0.89
C ASN A 101 1.19 -7.67 -0.45
N LEU A 102 2.17 -7.45 -1.34
CA LEU A 102 1.95 -6.94 -2.69
C LEU A 102 1.33 -7.97 -3.64
N LEU A 103 1.26 -9.24 -3.23
CA LEU A 103 0.67 -10.31 -4.05
C LEU A 103 -0.72 -10.69 -3.54
N VAL A 104 -0.93 -10.66 -2.22
CA VAL A 104 -2.17 -11.14 -1.60
C VAL A 104 -3.20 -10.04 -1.33
N ASN A 105 -2.79 -8.77 -1.23
CA ASN A 105 -3.69 -7.67 -0.84
C ASN A 105 -3.99 -6.69 -1.97
N LEU A 106 -3.67 -7.03 -3.23
CA LEU A 106 -4.06 -6.19 -4.36
C LEU A 106 -5.58 -6.23 -4.57
N PRO A 107 -6.23 -5.12 -4.96
CA PRO A 107 -7.66 -5.06 -5.19
C PRO A 107 -8.04 -5.68 -6.54
N LEU A 108 -7.71 -6.96 -6.75
CA LEU A 108 -7.97 -7.66 -8.01
C LEU A 108 -9.30 -8.42 -7.96
N VAL A 109 -9.94 -8.58 -9.12
CA VAL A 109 -11.09 -9.47 -9.30
C VAL A 109 -10.63 -10.92 -9.31
N GLY A 110 -11.40 -11.81 -8.66
CA GLY A 110 -11.19 -13.26 -8.77
C GLY A 110 -10.01 -13.85 -8.00
N VAL A 111 -9.44 -13.11 -7.04
CA VAL A 111 -8.53 -13.69 -6.04
C VAL A 111 -9.36 -13.94 -4.78
N SER A 112 -9.82 -15.17 -4.62
CA SER A 112 -10.46 -15.70 -3.41
C SER A 112 -9.51 -16.68 -2.74
#